data_AF-D5QE77-F1
#
_entry.id   AF-D5QE77-F1
#
_cell.length_a   1.000
_cell.length_b   1.000
_cell.length_c   1.000
_cell.angle_alpha   90.00
_cell.angle_beta   90.00
_cell.angle_gamma   90.00
#
_symmetry.space_group_name_H-M   'P 1'
#
loop_
_entity.id
_entity.type
_entity.pdbx_description
1 polymer ?
#
loop_
_entity_poly.entity_id
_entity_poly.type
_entity_poly.pdbx_seq_one_letter_code
_entity_poly.pdbx_strand_id
1 'polypeptide(L)'
;MTYPASADASFDRDYYTTHHIPLVNSVWKPLGLISATAFFPSPAPNGNHAICECVFEGESALQAALASPHTPAVMDDVKNFTTIVPVILRGTAF
;
A
#
# COMPACT_ATOMS: atom_id res chain seq x y z
N MET A 1 4.03 0.52 -4.55
CA MET A 1 3.72 1.86 -4.04
C MET A 1 4.90 2.40 -3.25
N THR A 2 5.20 3.68 -3.34
CA THR A 2 6.26 4.35 -2.56
C THR A 2 5.71 5.59 -1.87
N TYR A 3 6.18 5.86 -0.65
CA TYR A 3 5.81 7.04 0.15
C TYR A 3 7.02 7.98 0.24
N PRO A 4 7.19 8.92 -0.70
CA PRO A 4 8.34 9.83 -0.72
C PRO A 4 8.29 10.83 0.44
N ALA A 5 9.43 11.12 1.06
CA ALA A 5 9.53 12.18 2.05
C ALA A 5 9.31 13.55 1.43
N SER A 6 8.64 14.39 2.20
CA SER A 6 8.63 15.84 2.04
C SER A 6 8.84 16.47 3.41
N ALA A 7 9.22 17.75 3.45
CA ALA A 7 9.64 18.43 4.68
C ALA A 7 8.58 18.40 5.80
N ASP A 8 7.29 18.31 5.43
CA ASP A 8 6.14 18.33 6.35
C ASP A 8 5.29 17.05 6.30
N ALA A 9 5.80 15.99 5.67
CA ALA A 9 5.09 14.72 5.58
C ALA A 9 5.16 13.92 6.89
N SER A 10 4.04 13.34 7.29
CA SER A 10 3.98 12.37 8.38
C SER A 10 3.78 10.95 7.85
N PHE A 11 4.34 9.97 8.55
CA PHE A 11 4.07 8.55 8.30
C PHE A 11 4.12 7.77 9.62
N ASP A 12 2.97 7.30 10.09
CA ASP A 12 2.79 6.43 11.24
C ASP A 12 3.01 4.97 10.80
N ARG A 13 4.21 4.48 11.06
CA ARG A 13 4.62 3.11 10.75
C ARG A 13 3.82 2.06 11.53
N ASP A 14 3.46 2.36 12.77
CA ASP A 14 2.79 1.41 13.65
C ASP A 14 1.35 1.23 13.20
N TYR A 15 0.63 2.32 12.93
CA TYR A 15 -0.72 2.24 12.35
C TYR A 15 -0.68 1.53 10.99
N TYR A 16 0.27 1.89 10.12
CA TYR A 16 0.38 1.28 8.79
C TYR A 16 0.50 -0.25 8.85
N THR A 17 1.33 -0.76 9.76
CA THR A 17 1.60 -2.20 9.88
C THR A 17 0.54 -2.96 10.67
N THR A 18 -0.06 -2.34 11.69
CA THR A 18 -1.01 -3.01 12.59
C THR A 18 -2.48 -2.85 12.18
N HIS A 19 -2.81 -1.87 11.33
CA HIS A 19 -4.18 -1.60 10.90
C HIS A 19 -4.32 -1.62 9.37
N HIS A 20 -3.57 -0.77 8.66
CA HIS A 20 -3.77 -0.59 7.23
C HIS A 20 -3.44 -1.86 6.41
N ILE A 21 -2.28 -2.46 6.64
CA ILE A 21 -1.88 -3.70 5.95
C ILE A 21 -2.86 -4.86 6.24
N PRO A 22 -3.31 -5.10 7.48
CA PRO A 22 -4.39 -6.06 7.75
C PRO A 22 -5.70 -5.74 7.02
N LEU A 23 -6.11 -4.47 6.95
CA LEU A 23 -7.30 -4.05 6.20
C LEU A 23 -7.16 -4.37 4.70
N VAL A 24 -6.04 -3.98 4.07
CA VAL A 24 -5.69 -4.33 2.68
C VAL A 24 -5.82 -5.85 2.46
N ASN A 25 -5.22 -6.63 3.35
CA ASN A 25 -5.29 -8.10 3.27
C ASN A 25 -6.73 -8.60 3.36
N SER A 26 -7.54 -8.09 4.29
CA SER A 26 -8.92 -8.53 4.48
C SER A 26 -9.80 -8.23 3.26
N VAL A 27 -9.57 -7.11 2.58
CA VAL A 27 -10.39 -6.65 1.46
C VAL A 27 -9.94 -7.27 0.14
N TRP A 28 -8.63 -7.39 -0.12
CA TRP A 28 -8.12 -7.80 -1.42
C TRP A 28 -7.65 -9.25 -1.50
N LYS A 29 -7.35 -9.95 -0.39
CA LYS A 29 -7.00 -11.40 -0.47
C LYS A 29 -8.10 -12.25 -1.10
N PRO A 30 -9.40 -12.07 -0.79
CA PRO A 30 -10.47 -12.82 -1.46
C PRO A 30 -10.58 -12.55 -2.96
N LEU A 31 -9.93 -11.49 -3.45
CA LEU A 31 -9.97 -11.01 -4.84
C LEU A 31 -8.66 -11.32 -5.60
N GLY A 32 -7.79 -12.16 -5.02
CA GLY A 32 -6.56 -12.61 -5.66
C GLY A 32 -5.32 -11.78 -5.33
N LEU A 33 -5.32 -11.02 -4.22
CA LEU A 33 -4.07 -10.53 -3.62
C LEU A 33 -3.30 -11.71 -3.01
N ILE A 34 -2.10 -11.96 -3.51
CA ILE A 34 -1.15 -12.97 -2.99
C ILE A 34 -0.46 -12.44 -1.74
N SER A 35 0.06 -11.21 -1.78
CA SER A 35 0.77 -10.59 -0.66
C SER A 35 0.67 -9.07 -0.67
N ALA A 36 0.71 -8.47 0.53
CA ALA A 36 0.93 -7.04 0.74
C ALA A 36 2.08 -6.89 1.74
N THR A 37 3.25 -6.50 1.26
CA THR A 37 4.49 -6.44 2.05
C THR A 37 4.94 -4.99 2.18
N ALA A 38 5.24 -4.58 3.42
CA ALA A 38 5.77 -3.26 3.73
C ALA A 38 7.28 -3.32 3.98
N PHE A 39 8.03 -2.43 3.33
CA PHE A 39 9.46 -2.24 3.49
C PHE A 39 9.74 -0.82 4.00
N PHE A 40 10.68 -0.70 4.93
CA PHE A 40 11.09 0.57 5.54
C PHE A 40 12.57 0.78 5.25
N PRO A 41 12.93 1.58 4.24
CA PRO A 41 14.32 1.80 3.85
C PRO A 41 15.17 2.32 5.02
N SER A 42 16.33 1.70 5.24
CA SER A 42 17.34 2.14 6.22
C SER A 42 18.76 1.80 5.72
N PRO A 43 19.62 2.78 5.42
CA PRO A 43 19.30 4.21 5.36
C PRO A 43 18.22 4.48 4.29
N ALA A 44 17.60 5.66 4.30
CA ALA A 44 16.58 6.05 3.31
C ALA A 44 17.21 6.96 2.23
N PRO A 45 18.06 6.44 1.32
CA PRO A 45 18.83 7.27 0.39
C PRO A 45 17.95 8.07 -0.58
N ASN A 46 16.77 7.55 -0.90
CA ASN A 46 15.80 8.18 -1.80
C ASN A 46 14.71 8.95 -1.03
N GLY A 47 14.85 9.06 0.29
CA GLY A 47 13.87 9.73 1.16
C GLY A 47 12.52 9.01 1.30
N ASN A 48 12.32 7.78 0.84
CA ASN A 48 11.03 7.12 1.06
C ASN A 48 10.85 6.69 2.53
N HIS A 49 9.71 7.03 3.12
CA HIS A 49 9.30 6.55 4.46
C HIS A 49 8.95 5.06 4.44
N ALA A 50 8.29 4.62 3.37
CA ALA A 50 7.92 3.23 3.17
C ALA A 50 7.81 2.88 1.69
N ILE A 51 7.96 1.60 1.39
CA ILE A 51 7.64 0.99 0.11
C ILE A 51 6.66 -0.14 0.40
N CYS A 52 5.63 -0.27 -0.41
CA CYS A 52 4.69 -1.38 -0.31
C CYS A 52 4.55 -2.10 -1.65
N GLU A 53 4.77 -3.40 -1.61
CA GLU A 53 4.54 -4.30 -2.73
C GLU A 53 3.23 -5.05 -2.49
N CYS A 54 2.30 -4.94 -3.44
CA CYS A 54 1.10 -5.76 -3.48
C CYS A 54 1.22 -6.69 -4.70
N VAL A 55 1.32 -7.99 -4.46
CA VAL A 55 1.39 -9.01 -5.52
C VAL A 55 -0.01 -9.58 -5.71
N PHE A 56 -0.48 -9.61 -6.95
CA PHE A 56 -1.77 -10.19 -7.33
C PHE A 56 -1.54 -11.41 -8.24
N GLU A 57 -2.50 -12.33 -8.26
CA GLU A 57 -2.49 -13.52 -9.14
C GLU A 57 -2.38 -13.17 -10.63
N GLY A 58 -2.82 -11.98 -11.00
CA GLY A 58 -2.70 -11.45 -12.34
C GLY A 58 -3.51 -10.19 -12.52
N GLU A 59 -3.66 -9.77 -13.77
CA GLU A 59 -4.35 -8.51 -14.08
C GLU A 59 -5.82 -8.51 -13.66
N SER A 60 -6.55 -9.60 -13.91
CA SER A 60 -7.96 -9.69 -13.56
C SER A 60 -8.18 -9.56 -12.04
N ALA A 61 -7.28 -10.12 -11.24
CA ALA A 61 -7.32 -10.02 -9.78
C ALA A 61 -7.05 -8.58 -9.31
N LEU A 62 -6.05 -7.91 -9.90
CA LEU A 62 -5.78 -6.49 -9.64
C LEU A 62 -7.03 -5.64 -9.95
N GLN A 63 -7.64 -5.82 -11.11
CA GLN A 63 -8.84 -5.07 -11.49
C GLN A 63 -10.03 -5.35 -10.58
N ALA A 64 -10.25 -6.62 -10.21
CA ALA A 64 -11.31 -7.00 -9.27
C ALA A 64 -11.10 -6.36 -7.89
N ALA A 65 -9.85 -6.37 -7.39
CA ALA A 65 -9.49 -5.71 -6.14
C ALA A 65 -9.77 -4.19 -6.21
N LEU A 66 -9.29 -3.50 -7.25
CA LEU A 66 -9.48 -2.05 -7.38
C LEU A 66 -10.96 -1.66 -7.58
N ALA A 67 -11.75 -2.49 -8.26
CA ALA A 67 -13.17 -2.24 -8.50
C ALA A 67 -14.09 -2.68 -7.34
N SER A 68 -13.55 -3.31 -6.30
CA SER A 68 -14.33 -3.78 -5.15
C SER A 68 -15.07 -2.64 -4.46
N PRO A 69 -16.34 -2.82 -4.06
CA PRO A 69 -17.08 -1.82 -3.28
C PRO A 69 -16.46 -1.56 -1.90
N HIS A 70 -15.53 -2.41 -1.45
CA HIS A 70 -14.82 -2.27 -0.18
C HIS A 70 -13.47 -1.55 -0.32
N THR A 71 -12.96 -1.35 -1.54
CA THR A 71 -11.72 -0.60 -1.78
C THR A 71 -11.75 0.85 -1.30
N PRO A 72 -12.88 1.59 -1.39
CA PRO A 72 -12.97 2.91 -0.77
C PRO A 72 -12.55 2.94 0.70
N ALA A 73 -12.86 1.90 1.49
CA ALA A 73 -12.44 1.84 2.90
C ALA A 73 -10.91 1.73 3.06
N VAL A 74 -10.22 1.00 2.17
CA VAL A 74 -8.75 0.94 2.13
C VAL A 74 -8.18 2.32 1.80
N MET A 75 -8.74 3.00 0.80
CA MET A 75 -8.26 4.32 0.38
C MET A 75 -8.51 5.41 1.42
N ASP A 76 -9.67 5.37 2.09
CA ASP A 76 -10.03 6.33 3.14
C ASP A 76 -9.17 6.18 4.40
N ASP A 77 -8.62 4.98 4.64
CA ASP A 77 -7.74 4.70 5.77
C ASP A 77 -6.33 5.30 5.60
N VAL A 78 -5.94 5.69 4.38
CA VAL A 78 -4.60 6.25 4.10
C VAL A 78 -4.30 7.50 4.94
N LYS A 79 -5.29 8.38 5.10
CA LYS A 79 -5.16 9.62 5.89
C LYS A 79 -4.91 9.37 7.39
N ASN A 80 -5.18 8.15 7.88
CA ASN A 80 -5.02 7.83 9.29
C ASN A 80 -3.55 7.59 9.66
N PHE A 81 -2.70 7.21 8.70
CA PHE A 81 -1.28 6.98 8.96
C PHE A 81 -0.34 7.91 8.20
N THR A 82 -0.79 8.63 7.17
CA THR A 82 0.13 9.50 6.43
C THR A 82 -0.56 10.70 5.80
N THR A 83 0.18 11.80 5.69
CA THR A 83 -0.17 12.94 4.83
C THR A 83 0.38 12.81 3.41
N ILE A 84 1.17 11.77 3.14
CA ILE A 84 1.80 11.52 1.85
C ILE A 84 0.78 10.89 0.89
N VAL A 85 0.63 11.48 -0.29
CA VAL A 85 -0.03 10.78 -1.41
C VAL A 85 0.95 9.74 -1.96
N PRO A 86 0.67 8.43 -1.86
CA PRO A 86 1.60 7.42 -2.34
C PRO A 86 1.75 7.48 -3.86
N VAL A 87 2.97 7.25 -4.35
CA VAL A 87 3.20 7.01 -5.77
C VAL A 87 2.86 5.55 -6.07
N ILE A 88 1.87 5.34 -6.93
CA ILE A 88 1.45 4.01 -7.37
C ILE A 88 2.21 3.67 -8.66
N LEU A 89 2.86 2.51 -8.64
CA LEU A 89 3.57 1.95 -9.79
C LEU A 89 3.04 0.54 -10.00
N ARG A 90 2.79 0.19 -11.25
CA ARG A 90 2.43 -1.16 -11.66
C ARG A 90 3.63 -1.80 -12.36
N GLY A 91 3.99 -2.99 -11.92
CA GLY A 91 5.02 -3.82 -12.53
C GLY A 91 4.47 -5.17 -12.95
N THR A 92 5.16 -5.82 -13.87
CA THR A 92 4.92 -7.20 -14.29
C THR A 92 6.21 -7.99 -14.12
N ALA A 93 6.16 -9.14 -13.45
CA ALA A 93 7.29 -10.06 -13.41
C ALA A 93 7.44 -10.80 -14.75
N PHE A 94 8.66 -11.18 -15.11
CA PHE A 94 9.00 -11.98 -16.29
C PHE A 94 9.20 -13.45 -15.92
#